data_AF-V5FK50-F1
#
_entry.id   AF-V5FK50-F1
#
_cell.length_a   1.000
_cell.length_b   1.000
_cell.length_c   1.000
_cell.angle_alpha   90.00
_cell.angle_beta   90.00
_cell.angle_gamma   90.00
#
_symmetry.space_group_name_H-M   'P 1'
#
loop_
_entity.id
_entity.type
_entity.pdbx_description
1 polymer ?
#
loop_
_entity_poly.entity_id
_entity_poly.type
_entity_poly.pdbx_seq_one_letter_code
_entity_poly.pdbx_strand_id
1 'polypeptide(L)'
;MTMNKKWLAVAMMVPLAFASTAVLANGKKGGDKGAKECSGQMHGKNMFRGLDLTDAQKTELKTIRDEVRASKQAQGESKHEQMKAMKDQEQQLVLAADFDEAKAKELASSMVAERTAMKVEKMRTTHRMMSVLTAEQKQQLVEKRAEKAQKCEQKMQKRMEKKMANKDSQ
;
A
#
# COMPACT_ATOMS: atom_id res chain seq x y z
N MET A 1 62.06 1.88 -15.58
CA MET A 1 62.50 2.19 -14.21
C MET A 1 61.27 2.31 -13.33
N THR A 2 61.37 1.70 -12.16
CA THR A 2 60.35 1.43 -11.16
C THR A 2 60.06 2.63 -10.24
N MET A 3 58.77 2.81 -9.93
CA MET A 3 58.15 3.30 -8.67
C MET A 3 58.56 4.67 -8.07
N ASN A 4 57.57 5.48 -7.69
CA ASN A 4 57.23 5.64 -6.26
C ASN A 4 55.96 6.48 -5.96
N LYS A 5 55.22 5.97 -4.96
CA LYS A 5 54.01 6.47 -4.29
C LYS A 5 54.29 7.69 -3.41
N LYS A 6 53.31 8.59 -3.20
CA LYS A 6 52.93 9.15 -1.88
C LYS A 6 51.45 9.54 -1.84
N TRP A 7 50.83 9.17 -0.73
CA TRP A 7 49.42 9.28 -0.38
C TRP A 7 49.05 10.72 0.01
N LEU A 8 47.83 11.16 -0.28
CA LEU A 8 47.17 12.27 0.42
C LEU A 8 45.69 11.92 0.61
N ALA A 9 45.39 11.39 1.79
CA ALA A 9 44.04 11.31 2.33
C ALA A 9 43.66 12.71 2.82
N VAL A 10 42.56 13.27 2.30
CA VAL A 10 41.95 14.50 2.83
C VAL A 10 40.79 14.08 3.71
N ALA A 11 40.97 14.29 5.01
CA ALA A 11 39.96 14.14 6.06
C ALA A 11 39.30 15.50 6.37
N MET A 12 38.09 15.43 6.92
CA MET A 12 37.25 16.51 7.48
C MET A 12 36.48 17.36 6.45
N MET A 13 35.18 17.62 6.57
CA MET A 13 34.28 17.69 7.72
C MET A 13 32.86 17.34 7.24
N VAL A 14 32.16 16.42 7.91
CA VAL A 14 30.71 16.23 7.76
C VAL A 14 30.01 17.03 8.86
N PRO A 15 29.21 18.08 8.56
CA PRO A 15 28.30 18.63 9.53
C PRO A 15 27.08 17.69 9.62
N LEU A 16 27.10 16.77 10.58
CA LEU A 16 25.91 16.06 11.04
C LEU A 16 25.16 16.97 12.02
N ALA A 17 24.11 17.63 11.55
CA ALA A 17 23.10 18.25 12.41
C ALA A 17 21.71 18.10 11.79
N PHE A 18 21.18 16.87 11.82
CA PHE A 18 19.73 16.66 11.73
C PHE A 18 19.16 16.65 13.15
N ALA A 19 18.84 17.84 13.66
CA ALA A 19 18.00 17.98 14.85
C ALA A 19 16.54 17.70 14.45
N SER A 20 16.17 16.42 14.35
CA SER A 20 14.78 16.01 14.14
C SER A 20 14.04 16.03 15.47
N THR A 21 13.43 17.16 15.83
CA THR A 21 12.43 17.18 16.91
C THR A 21 11.18 16.45 16.40
N ALA A 22 10.99 15.21 16.83
CA ALA A 22 9.73 14.51 16.65
C ALA A 22 8.65 15.20 17.51
N VAL A 23 7.89 16.12 16.93
CA VAL A 23 6.65 16.59 17.52
C VAL A 23 5.68 15.42 17.51
N LEU A 24 5.38 14.89 18.70
CA LEU A 24 4.32 13.93 18.94
C LEU A 24 3.00 14.56 18.48
N ALA A 25 2.55 14.16 17.28
CA ALA A 25 1.29 14.60 16.73
C ALA A 25 0.15 13.96 17.53
N ASN A 26 -0.44 14.75 18.41
CA ASN A 26 -1.59 14.40 19.22
C ASN A 26 -2.75 13.93 18.32
N GLY A 27 -3.22 12.71 18.55
CA GLY A 27 -4.19 12.02 17.70
C GLY A 27 -5.57 12.65 17.72
N LYS A 28 -5.89 13.43 16.68
CA LYS A 28 -7.28 13.78 16.35
C LYS A 28 -7.78 12.80 15.28
N LYS A 29 -8.64 11.86 15.70
CA LYS A 29 -9.41 10.95 14.82
C LYS A 29 -10.14 11.76 13.74
N GLY A 30 -9.64 11.74 12.51
CA GLY A 30 -10.27 12.44 11.39
C GLY A 30 -9.40 12.50 10.14
N GLY A 31 -9.11 11.36 9.50
CA GLY A 31 -8.21 11.38 8.33
C GLY A 31 -8.28 10.22 7.32
N ASP A 32 -8.94 9.10 7.61
CA ASP A 32 -8.80 7.90 6.75
C ASP A 32 -9.48 7.96 5.38
N LYS A 33 -10.39 8.91 5.16
CA LYS A 33 -11.08 9.03 3.86
C LYS A 33 -10.19 9.62 2.76
N GLY A 34 -9.17 10.42 3.11
CA GLY A 34 -8.28 11.05 2.13
C GLY A 34 -7.20 10.13 1.58
N ALA A 35 -6.62 9.28 2.43
CA ALA A 35 -5.52 8.39 2.04
C ALA A 35 -5.96 7.28 1.06
N LYS A 36 -7.19 6.75 1.21
CA LYS A 36 -7.73 5.72 0.29
C LYS A 36 -7.97 6.25 -1.13
N GLU A 37 -8.38 7.51 -1.25
CA GLU A 37 -8.70 8.16 -2.54
C GLU A 37 -7.45 8.37 -3.42
N CYS A 38 -6.29 8.41 -2.78
CA CYS A 38 -4.97 8.64 -3.36
C CYS A 38 -4.16 7.36 -3.62
N SER A 39 -4.66 6.20 -3.20
CA SER A 39 -3.95 4.95 -3.44
C SER A 39 -3.97 4.62 -4.94
N GLY A 40 -2.85 4.82 -5.63
CA GLY A 40 -2.60 4.43 -7.04
C GLY A 40 -2.59 2.91 -7.24
N GLN A 41 -3.37 2.18 -6.45
CA GLN A 41 -3.31 0.75 -6.33
C GLN A 41 -3.83 0.09 -7.63
N MET A 42 -3.06 -0.84 -8.19
CA MET A 42 -3.41 -1.60 -9.41
C MET A 42 -4.49 -2.66 -9.18
N HIS A 43 -5.54 -2.33 -8.43
CA HIS A 43 -6.54 -3.32 -8.01
C HIS A 43 -7.95 -2.71 -7.93
N GLY A 44 -8.96 -3.53 -8.19
CA GLY A 44 -10.36 -3.17 -8.06
C GLY A 44 -11.07 -2.88 -9.39
N LYS A 45 -12.38 -2.66 -9.32
CA LYS A 45 -13.27 -2.55 -10.49
C LYS A 45 -12.87 -1.43 -11.46
N ASN A 46 -12.31 -0.34 -10.93
CA ASN A 46 -11.97 0.87 -11.69
C ASN A 46 -10.55 0.88 -12.26
N MET A 47 -9.81 -0.24 -12.16
CA MET A 47 -8.42 -0.32 -12.58
C MET A 47 -8.21 0.11 -14.04
N PHE A 48 -9.10 -0.29 -14.95
CA PHE A 48 -9.02 0.00 -16.40
C PHE A 48 -9.96 1.13 -16.84
N ARG A 49 -10.48 1.91 -15.89
CA ARG A 49 -11.45 2.97 -16.20
C ARG A 49 -10.80 4.04 -17.07
N GLY A 50 -11.39 4.29 -18.22
CA GLY A 50 -10.92 5.28 -19.19
C GLY A 50 -9.89 4.75 -20.18
N LEU A 51 -9.69 3.44 -20.28
CA LEU A 51 -9.05 2.82 -21.44
C LEU A 51 -10.11 2.47 -22.49
N ASP A 52 -9.75 2.62 -23.76
CA ASP A 52 -10.56 2.15 -24.87
C ASP A 52 -10.32 0.65 -25.05
N LEU A 53 -11.20 -0.13 -24.42
CA LEU A 53 -11.16 -1.60 -24.45
C LEU A 53 -12.09 -2.12 -25.54
N THR A 54 -11.68 -3.14 -26.27
CA THR A 54 -12.56 -3.86 -27.18
C THR A 54 -13.62 -4.64 -26.39
N ASP A 55 -14.73 -5.01 -27.03
CA ASP A 55 -15.78 -5.76 -26.35
C ASP A 55 -15.33 -7.17 -25.94
N ALA A 56 -14.42 -7.77 -26.70
CA ALA A 56 -13.75 -9.02 -26.33
C ALA A 56 -12.93 -8.84 -25.02
N GLN A 57 -12.11 -7.78 -24.93
CA GLN A 57 -11.33 -7.49 -23.72
C GLN A 57 -12.22 -7.21 -22.51
N LYS A 58 -13.32 -6.45 -22.69
CA LYS A 58 -14.28 -6.19 -21.60
C LYS A 58 -14.90 -7.48 -21.08
N THR A 59 -15.25 -8.39 -21.98
CA THR A 59 -15.83 -9.69 -21.65
C THR A 59 -14.84 -10.54 -20.87
N GLU A 60 -13.61 -10.68 -21.35
CA GLU A 60 -12.57 -11.46 -20.67
C GLU A 60 -12.24 -10.89 -19.28
N LEU A 61 -12.10 -9.57 -19.17
CA LEU A 61 -11.89 -8.90 -17.88
C LEU A 61 -13.08 -9.06 -16.93
N LYS A 62 -14.30 -9.21 -17.45
CA LYS A 62 -15.49 -9.48 -16.62
C LYS A 62 -15.42 -10.91 -16.09
N THR A 63 -15.14 -11.89 -16.96
CA THR A 63 -14.96 -13.30 -16.57
C THR A 63 -13.92 -13.46 -15.47
N ILE A 64 -12.74 -12.85 -15.62
CA ILE A 64 -11.69 -12.89 -14.58
C ILE A 64 -12.19 -12.34 -13.25
N ARG A 65 -12.98 -11.25 -13.26
CA ARG A 65 -13.52 -10.66 -12.03
C ARG A 65 -14.58 -11.55 -11.38
N ASP A 66 -15.43 -12.18 -12.18
CA ASP A 66 -16.49 -13.04 -11.69
C ASP A 66 -15.90 -14.32 -11.08
N GLU A 67 -14.88 -14.92 -11.70
CA GLU A 67 -14.13 -16.04 -11.13
C GLU A 67 -13.49 -15.69 -9.77
N VAL A 68 -12.81 -14.52 -9.70
CA VAL A 68 -12.20 -14.05 -8.46
C VAL A 68 -13.26 -13.76 -7.39
N ARG A 69 -14.42 -13.24 -7.79
CA ARG A 69 -15.54 -13.00 -6.88
C ARG A 69 -16.09 -14.31 -6.34
N ALA A 70 -16.33 -15.30 -7.20
CA ALA A 70 -16.82 -16.61 -6.81
C ALA A 70 -15.83 -17.30 -5.85
N SER A 71 -14.53 -17.29 -6.17
CA SER A 71 -13.48 -17.82 -5.29
C SER A 71 -13.45 -17.14 -3.93
N LYS A 72 -13.59 -15.81 -3.89
CA LYS A 72 -13.65 -15.05 -2.63
C LYS A 72 -14.91 -15.35 -1.82
N GLN A 73 -16.05 -15.57 -2.48
CA GLN A 73 -17.30 -15.93 -1.80
C GLN A 73 -17.20 -17.33 -1.20
N ALA A 74 -16.69 -18.31 -1.96
CA ALA A 74 -16.50 -19.68 -1.49
C ALA A 74 -15.55 -19.77 -0.28
N GLN A 75 -14.56 -18.89 -0.19
CA GLN A 75 -13.60 -18.83 0.92
C GLN A 75 -13.96 -17.77 1.98
N GLY A 76 -15.09 -17.09 1.83
CA GLY A 76 -15.40 -15.88 2.58
C GLY A 76 -15.59 -16.15 4.06
N GLU A 77 -16.38 -17.18 4.39
CA GLU A 77 -16.72 -17.55 5.76
C GLU A 77 -15.48 -18.07 6.51
N SER A 78 -14.75 -19.02 5.92
CA SER A 78 -13.55 -19.59 6.55
C SER A 78 -12.46 -18.54 6.79
N LYS A 79 -12.25 -17.60 5.87
CA LYS A 79 -11.31 -16.48 6.08
C LYS A 79 -11.81 -15.51 7.14
N HIS A 80 -13.11 -15.28 7.21
CA HIS A 80 -13.68 -14.41 8.24
C HIS A 80 -13.46 -15.00 9.64
N GLU A 81 -13.73 -16.28 9.81
CA GLU A 81 -13.51 -17.02 11.06
C GLU A 81 -12.04 -17.04 11.45
N GLN A 82 -11.14 -17.32 10.51
CA GLN A 82 -9.70 -17.30 10.75
C GLN A 82 -9.21 -15.92 11.24
N MET A 83 -9.63 -14.85 10.56
CA MET A 83 -9.28 -13.48 10.95
C MET A 83 -9.86 -13.08 12.30
N LYS A 84 -11.06 -13.59 12.64
CA LYS A 84 -11.66 -13.37 13.96
C LYS A 84 -10.86 -14.09 15.04
N ALA A 85 -10.51 -15.36 14.82
CA ALA A 85 -9.70 -16.14 15.75
C ALA A 85 -8.33 -15.49 16.02
N MET A 86 -7.65 -14.99 14.97
CA MET A 86 -6.38 -14.26 15.14
C MET A 86 -6.54 -13.01 16.00
N LYS A 87 -7.64 -12.26 15.85
CA LYS A 87 -7.92 -11.07 16.68
C LYS A 87 -8.24 -11.44 18.12
N ASP A 88 -9.00 -12.51 18.33
CA ASP A 88 -9.35 -12.98 19.67
C ASP A 88 -8.07 -13.45 20.40
N GLN A 89 -7.16 -14.15 19.71
CA GLN A 89 -5.85 -14.53 20.23
C GLN A 89 -4.97 -13.32 20.55
N GLU A 90 -4.93 -12.32 19.66
CA GLU A 90 -4.21 -11.07 19.91
C GLU A 90 -4.74 -10.37 21.17
N GLN A 91 -6.05 -10.29 21.31
CA GLN A 91 -6.69 -9.68 22.48
C GLN A 91 -6.37 -10.44 23.77
N GLN A 92 -6.37 -11.78 23.74
CA GLN A 92 -6.02 -12.60 24.90
C GLN A 92 -4.56 -12.37 25.34
N LEU A 93 -3.62 -12.29 24.39
CA LEU A 93 -2.21 -12.04 24.70
C LEU A 93 -1.98 -10.65 25.31
N VAL A 94 -2.70 -9.64 24.82
CA VAL A 94 -2.58 -8.25 25.30
C VAL A 94 -3.23 -8.05 26.67
N LEU A 95 -4.29 -8.79 26.98
CA LEU A 95 -5.00 -8.70 28.26
C LEU A 95 -4.47 -9.65 29.35
N ALA A 96 -3.53 -10.55 29.01
CA ALA A 96 -2.93 -11.46 29.96
C ALA A 96 -2.17 -10.71 31.07
N ALA A 97 -2.10 -11.31 32.27
CA ALA A 97 -1.36 -10.74 33.38
C ALA A 97 0.15 -10.61 33.07
N ASP A 98 0.70 -11.60 32.36
CA ASP A 98 2.07 -11.62 31.85
C ASP A 98 2.07 -11.74 30.33
N PHE A 99 2.98 -11.01 29.68
CA PHE A 99 3.09 -11.03 28.23
C PHE A 99 3.94 -12.22 27.74
N ASP A 100 3.32 -13.12 26.97
CA ASP A 100 4.01 -14.23 26.31
C ASP A 100 4.57 -13.81 24.95
N GLU A 101 5.83 -13.37 24.94
CA GLU A 101 6.51 -12.91 23.72
C GLU A 101 6.62 -14.02 22.65
N ALA A 102 6.77 -15.28 23.06
CA ALA A 102 6.89 -16.40 22.12
C ALA A 102 5.58 -16.61 21.35
N LYS A 103 4.44 -16.63 22.05
CA LYS A 103 3.12 -16.72 21.41
C LYS A 103 2.80 -15.49 20.56
N ALA A 104 3.20 -14.30 21.00
CA ALA A 104 3.01 -13.09 20.22
C ALA A 104 3.77 -13.14 18.87
N LYS A 105 5.01 -13.65 18.88
CA LYS A 105 5.81 -13.85 17.65
C LYS A 105 5.19 -14.88 16.73
N GLU A 106 4.69 -15.98 17.27
CA GLU A 106 4.00 -17.02 16.48
C GLU A 106 2.73 -16.46 15.82
N LEU A 107 1.89 -15.79 16.60
CA LEU A 107 0.67 -15.14 16.08
C LEU A 107 1.00 -14.13 14.99
N ALA A 108 1.96 -13.23 15.23
CA ALA A 108 2.39 -12.24 14.23
C ALA A 108 2.91 -12.91 12.95
N SER A 109 3.66 -14.01 13.07
CA SER A 109 4.17 -14.76 11.92
C SER A 109 3.05 -15.36 11.08
N SER A 110 2.00 -15.91 11.71
CA SER A 110 0.83 -16.42 11.00
C SER A 110 0.05 -15.32 10.25
N MET A 111 -0.11 -14.14 10.86
CA MET A 111 -0.72 -12.98 10.21
C MET A 111 0.09 -12.50 9.00
N VAL A 112 1.42 -12.51 9.11
CA VAL A 112 2.32 -12.15 7.99
C VAL A 112 2.19 -13.16 6.86
N ALA A 113 2.15 -14.45 7.15
CA ALA A 113 1.98 -15.50 6.15
C ALA A 113 0.65 -15.33 5.39
N GLU A 114 -0.45 -15.10 6.10
CA GLU A 114 -1.77 -14.89 5.50
C GLU A 114 -1.78 -13.62 4.61
N ARG A 115 -1.25 -12.50 5.12
CA ARG A 115 -1.13 -11.26 4.34
C ARG A 115 -0.30 -11.44 3.08
N THR A 116 0.78 -12.22 3.17
CA THR A 116 1.65 -12.53 2.03
C THR A 116 0.89 -13.33 0.99
N ALA A 117 0.21 -14.41 1.38
CA ALA A 117 -0.60 -15.22 0.47
C ALA A 117 -1.68 -14.36 -0.22
N MET A 118 -2.43 -13.54 0.53
CA MET A 118 -3.42 -12.63 -0.03
C MET A 118 -2.82 -11.62 -1.02
N LYS A 119 -1.62 -11.09 -0.73
CA LYS A 119 -0.93 -10.14 -1.59
C LYS A 119 -0.49 -10.80 -2.90
N VAL A 120 0.05 -12.01 -2.84
CA VAL A 120 0.45 -12.80 -4.01
C VAL A 120 -0.75 -13.12 -4.90
N GLU A 121 -1.86 -13.59 -4.33
CA GLU A 121 -3.10 -13.83 -5.09
C GLU A 121 -3.56 -12.56 -5.82
N LYS A 122 -3.52 -11.43 -5.13
CA LYS A 122 -3.88 -10.13 -5.71
C LYS A 122 -2.97 -9.74 -6.89
N MET A 123 -1.67 -10.00 -6.78
CA MET A 123 -0.71 -9.76 -7.86
C MET A 123 -0.97 -10.70 -9.04
N ARG A 124 -1.25 -11.99 -8.78
CA ARG A 124 -1.60 -12.97 -9.82
C ARG A 124 -2.85 -12.55 -10.60
N THR A 125 -3.91 -12.15 -9.90
CA THR A 125 -5.14 -11.64 -10.54
C THR A 125 -4.84 -10.40 -11.37
N THR A 126 -4.10 -9.42 -10.82
CA THR A 126 -3.73 -8.21 -11.56
C THR A 126 -2.90 -8.53 -12.80
N HIS A 127 -1.95 -9.44 -12.71
CA HIS A 127 -1.16 -9.90 -13.85
C HIS A 127 -2.05 -10.50 -14.94
N ARG A 128 -2.97 -11.42 -14.59
CA ARG A 128 -3.93 -12.01 -15.53
C ARG A 128 -4.84 -10.98 -16.18
N MET A 129 -5.28 -9.96 -15.44
CA MET A 129 -6.05 -8.88 -16.06
C MET A 129 -5.19 -8.01 -16.99
N MET A 130 -3.91 -7.80 -16.67
CA MET A 130 -3.00 -7.04 -17.53
C MET A 130 -2.64 -7.77 -18.83
N SER A 131 -2.63 -9.11 -18.85
CA SER A 131 -2.32 -9.86 -20.07
C SER A 131 -3.38 -9.70 -21.16
N VAL A 132 -4.60 -9.26 -20.82
CA VAL A 132 -5.68 -8.95 -21.77
C VAL A 132 -5.42 -7.67 -22.57
N LEU A 133 -4.58 -6.76 -22.02
CA LEU A 133 -4.31 -5.45 -22.62
C LEU A 133 -3.16 -5.49 -23.63
N THR A 134 -3.27 -4.63 -24.65
CA THR A 134 -2.16 -4.35 -25.58
C THR A 134 -1.04 -3.56 -24.90
N ALA A 135 0.12 -3.47 -25.56
CA ALA A 135 1.24 -2.68 -25.08
C ALA A 135 0.87 -1.19 -24.97
N GLU A 136 0.15 -0.63 -25.95
CA GLU A 136 -0.26 0.77 -25.92
C GLU A 136 -1.25 1.03 -24.79
N GLN A 137 -2.22 0.13 -24.56
CA GLN A 137 -3.18 0.26 -23.47
C GLN A 137 -2.52 0.19 -22.09
N LYS A 138 -1.48 -0.65 -21.93
CA LYS A 138 -0.68 -0.71 -20.70
C LYS A 138 0.05 0.60 -20.45
N GLN A 139 0.62 1.19 -21.49
CA GLN A 139 1.32 2.48 -21.40
C GLN A 139 0.36 3.61 -21.00
N GLN A 140 -0.78 3.73 -21.68
CA GLN A 140 -1.83 4.69 -21.34
C GLN A 140 -2.30 4.54 -19.89
N LEU A 141 -2.38 3.31 -19.40
CA LEU A 141 -2.77 3.03 -18.02
C LEU A 141 -1.75 3.55 -17.00
N VAL A 142 -0.46 3.45 -17.30
CA VAL A 142 0.63 3.98 -16.45
C VAL A 142 0.56 5.51 -16.42
N GLU A 143 0.42 6.15 -17.57
CA GLU A 143 0.32 7.62 -17.69
C GLU A 143 -0.89 8.17 -16.92
N LYS A 144 -2.08 7.58 -17.12
CA LYS A 144 -3.29 7.99 -16.39
C LYS A 144 -3.17 7.78 -14.88
N ARG A 145 -2.33 6.85 -14.42
CA ARG A 145 -2.05 6.68 -12.99
C ARG A 145 -1.12 7.74 -12.46
N ALA A 146 -0.07 8.09 -13.21
CA ALA A 146 0.83 9.18 -12.85
C ALA A 146 0.05 10.50 -12.72
N GLU A 147 -0.83 10.79 -13.69
CA GLU A 147 -1.69 11.98 -13.67
C GLU A 147 -2.64 11.98 -12.44
N LYS A 148 -3.27 10.84 -12.14
CA LYS A 148 -4.13 10.70 -10.95
C LYS A 148 -3.35 10.88 -9.65
N ALA A 149 -2.12 10.37 -9.57
CA ALA A 149 -1.25 10.53 -8.41
C ALA A 149 -0.91 12.01 -8.20
N GLN A 150 -0.50 12.73 -9.24
CA GLN A 150 -0.23 14.17 -9.18
C GLN A 150 -1.47 14.99 -8.77
N LYS A 151 -2.63 14.70 -9.38
CA LYS A 151 -3.89 15.36 -9.01
C LYS A 151 -4.29 15.10 -7.56
N CYS A 152 -4.04 13.89 -7.06
CA CYS A 152 -4.23 13.58 -5.65
C CYS A 152 -3.28 14.41 -4.78
N GLU A 153 -2.00 14.48 -5.11
CA GLU A 153 -0.99 15.22 -4.34
C GLU A 153 -1.36 16.69 -4.23
N GLN A 154 -1.74 17.33 -5.34
CA GLN A 154 -2.23 18.71 -5.36
C GLN A 154 -3.47 18.90 -4.48
N LYS A 155 -4.41 17.95 -4.50
CA LYS A 155 -5.60 18.00 -3.62
C LYS A 155 -5.23 17.87 -2.15
N MET A 156 -4.23 17.04 -1.83
CA MET A 156 -3.74 16.90 -0.46
C MET A 156 -3.03 18.16 0.01
N GLN A 157 -2.18 18.77 -0.81
CA GLN A 157 -1.53 20.06 -0.53
C GLN A 157 -2.56 21.17 -0.25
N LYS A 158 -3.54 21.35 -1.14
CA LYS A 158 -4.64 22.33 -0.95
C LYS A 158 -5.43 22.08 0.34
N ARG A 159 -5.67 20.81 0.69
CA ARG A 159 -6.34 20.45 1.95
C ARG A 159 -5.49 20.79 3.17
N MET A 160 -4.18 20.64 3.09
CA MET A 160 -3.25 21.00 4.16
C MET A 160 -3.15 22.52 4.32
N GLU A 161 -2.99 23.27 3.23
CA GLU A 161 -2.96 24.74 3.24
C GLU A 161 -4.23 25.32 3.87
N LYS A 162 -5.41 24.82 3.48
CA LYS A 162 -6.69 25.26 4.07
C LYS A 162 -6.78 24.96 5.57
N LYS A 163 -6.22 23.82 6.03
CA LYS A 163 -6.19 23.48 7.45
C LYS A 163 -5.25 24.40 8.24
N MET A 164 -4.13 24.82 7.64
CA MET A 164 -3.19 25.75 8.26
C MET A 164 -3.82 27.16 8.36
N ALA A 165 -4.37 27.69 7.27
CA ALA A 165 -5.02 29.00 7.25
C ALA A 165 -6.19 29.11 8.26
N ASN A 166 -6.98 28.04 8.41
CA ASN A 166 -8.06 28.01 9.40
C ASN A 166 -7.57 27.91 10.85
N LYS A 167 -6.36 27.39 11.09
CA LYS A 167 -5.75 27.28 12.42
C LYS A 167 -5.15 28.61 12.86
N ASP A 168 -4.64 29.40 11.92
CA ASP A 168 -4.07 30.73 12.17
C ASP A 168 -5.16 31.81 12.34
N SER A 169 -6.42 31.48 12.04
CA SER A 169 -7.59 32.36 12.20
C SER A 169 -8.39 32.11 13.50
N GLN A 170 -7.89 31.24 14.40
CA GLN A 170 -8.46 30.95 15.73
C GLN A 170 -7.44 31.28 16.81
#